data_AF-A0A523XGA2-F1
#
_entry.id   AF-A0A523XGA2-F1
#
_cell.length_a   1.000
_cell.length_b   1.000
_cell.length_c   1.000
_cell.angle_alpha   90.00
_cell.angle_beta   90.00
_cell.angle_gamma   90.00
#
_symmetry.space_group_name_H-M   'P 1'
#
loop_
_entity.id
_entity.type
_entity.pdbx_description
1 polymer ?
#
loop_
_entity_poly.entity_id
_entity_poly.type
_entity_poly.pdbx_seq_one_letter_code
_entity_poly.pdbx_strand_id
1 'polypeptide(L)'
;KVKSGEESELAETQFLLAELYYLEFNRVDEALPEYRKVVDDYPGSEYGPKAAFAIAWILDHVKKNYSEAREAYLKVVTRYPNTTYSDASEKAARRIERESSSQ
;
A
#
# COMPACT_ATOMS: atom_id res chain seq x y z
N LYS A 1 6.66 -5.09 -28.58
CA LYS A 1 5.88 -5.02 -27.31
C LYS A 1 6.68 -5.78 -26.26
N VAL A 2 7.65 -5.10 -25.63
CA VAL A 2 8.57 -5.66 -24.61
C VAL A 2 8.30 -5.03 -23.23
N LYS A 3 7.56 -3.91 -23.20
CA LYS A 3 7.36 -3.06 -22.01
C LYS A 3 6.72 -3.73 -20.80
N SER A 4 5.86 -4.75 -20.96
CA SER A 4 5.11 -5.30 -19.80
C SER A 4 5.93 -6.24 -18.91
N GLY A 5 7.03 -6.80 -19.42
CA GLY A 5 7.92 -7.66 -18.61
C GLY A 5 8.88 -6.83 -17.76
N GLU A 6 9.55 -5.88 -18.40
CA GLU A 6 10.54 -4.99 -17.76
C GLU A 6 9.89 -4.10 -16.67
N GLU A 7 8.70 -3.54 -16.91
CA GLU A 7 7.97 -2.76 -15.91
C GLU A 7 7.57 -3.60 -14.69
N SER A 8 7.30 -4.91 -14.89
CA SER A 8 6.95 -5.82 -13.79
C SER A 8 8.17 -6.16 -12.94
N GLU A 9 9.33 -6.39 -13.54
CA GLU A 9 10.60 -6.65 -12.83
C GLU A 9 11.08 -5.42 -12.05
N LEU A 10 10.93 -4.21 -12.61
CA LEU A 10 11.23 -2.97 -11.92
C LEU A 10 10.29 -2.73 -10.74
N ALA A 11 8.99 -3.00 -10.92
CA ALA A 11 8.01 -2.92 -9.84
C ALA A 11 8.31 -3.91 -8.72
N GLU A 12 8.69 -5.14 -9.06
CA GLU A 12 9.11 -6.16 -8.09
C GLU A 12 10.32 -5.70 -7.29
N THR A 13 11.39 -5.28 -7.98
CA THR A 13 12.62 -4.81 -7.34
C THR A 13 12.34 -3.66 -6.38
N GLN A 14 11.53 -2.70 -6.82
CA GLN A 14 11.16 -1.53 -6.05
C GLN A 14 10.28 -1.88 -4.83
N PHE A 15 9.39 -2.86 -4.98
CA PHE A 15 8.57 -3.39 -3.89
C PHE A 15 9.43 -4.14 -2.86
N LEU A 16 10.33 -5.02 -3.31
CA LEU A 16 11.22 -5.77 -2.44
C LEU A 16 12.17 -4.87 -1.66
N LEU A 17 12.62 -3.76 -2.25
CA LEU A 17 13.41 -2.75 -1.52
C LEU A 17 12.59 -2.12 -0.39
N ALA A 18 11.32 -1.82 -0.62
CA ALA A 18 10.43 -1.28 0.40
C ALA A 18 10.19 -2.30 1.53
N GLU A 19 9.94 -3.57 1.19
CA GLU A 19 9.82 -4.67 2.15
C GLU A 19 11.10 -4.86 2.96
N LEU A 20 12.28 -4.77 2.33
CA LEU A 20 13.57 -4.87 3.02
C LEU A 20 13.72 -3.75 4.07
N TYR A 21 13.44 -2.49 3.69
CA TYR A 21 13.47 -1.38 4.64
C TYR A 21 12.49 -1.61 5.80
N TYR A 22 11.27 -2.05 5.51
CA TYR A 22 10.24 -2.20 6.53
C TYR A 22 10.47 -3.42 7.43
N LEU A 23 10.59 -4.61 6.85
CA LEU A 23 10.60 -5.89 7.57
C LEU A 23 11.97 -6.22 8.19
N GLU A 24 13.06 -5.98 7.47
CA GLU A 24 14.40 -6.35 7.95
C GLU A 24 15.06 -5.24 8.76
N PHE A 25 14.88 -3.98 8.34
CA PHE A 25 15.55 -2.85 8.98
C PHE A 25 14.66 -2.02 9.91
N ASN A 26 13.34 -2.28 9.94
CA ASN A 26 12.37 -1.49 10.70
C ASN A 26 12.45 0.03 10.40
N ARG A 27 12.86 0.36 9.16
CA ARG A 27 13.09 1.71 8.63
C ARG A 27 11.87 2.17 7.86
N VAL A 28 10.81 2.49 8.61
CA VAL A 28 9.48 2.79 8.07
C VAL A 28 9.48 4.05 7.20
N ASP A 29 10.25 5.07 7.59
CA ASP A 29 10.30 6.34 6.86
C ASP A 29 11.02 6.21 5.51
N GLU A 30 11.93 5.24 5.38
CA GLU A 30 12.54 4.84 4.12
C GLU A 30 11.68 3.87 3.31
N ALA A 31 10.90 2.99 3.95
CA ALA A 31 10.05 2.03 3.23
C ALA A 31 8.87 2.72 2.50
N LEU A 32 8.20 3.66 3.16
CA LEU A 32 7.02 4.35 2.60
C LEU A 32 7.25 5.03 1.23
N PRO A 33 8.33 5.81 1.00
CA PRO A 33 8.58 6.38 -0.32
C PRO A 33 8.86 5.32 -1.38
N GLU A 34 9.50 4.19 -1.03
CA GLU A 34 9.78 3.11 -1.98
C GLU A 34 8.48 2.39 -2.39
N TYR A 35 7.55 2.10 -1.47
CA TYR A 35 6.23 1.61 -1.84
C TYR A 35 5.47 2.61 -2.71
N ARG A 36 5.58 3.90 -2.43
CA ARG A 36 4.88 4.94 -3.19
C ARG A 36 5.38 5.01 -4.63
N LYS A 37 6.68 4.83 -4.87
CA LYS A 37 7.23 4.68 -6.24
C LYS A 37 6.57 3.52 -6.98
N VAL A 38 6.36 2.36 -6.34
CA VAL A 38 5.64 1.24 -6.98
C VAL A 38 4.23 1.67 -7.44
N VAL A 39 3.51 2.37 -6.57
CA VAL A 39 2.14 2.82 -6.84
C VAL A 39 2.09 3.89 -7.91
N ASP A 40 3.07 4.79 -7.96
CA ASP A 40 3.06 5.94 -8.87
C ASP A 40 3.66 5.58 -10.24
N ASP A 41 4.78 4.87 -10.27
CA ASP A 41 5.52 4.55 -11.49
C ASP A 41 5.02 3.26 -12.15
N TYR A 42 4.53 2.29 -11.36
CA TYR A 42 4.12 0.97 -11.85
C TYR A 42 2.70 0.55 -11.40
N PRO A 43 1.66 1.40 -11.54
CA PRO A 43 0.32 1.10 -11.04
C PRO A 43 -0.36 -0.10 -11.71
N GLY A 44 0.03 -0.46 -12.93
CA GLY A 44 -0.52 -1.63 -13.63
C GLY A 44 0.12 -2.96 -13.26
N SER A 45 1.23 -2.93 -12.50
CA SER A 45 1.93 -4.15 -12.08
C SER A 45 1.14 -4.91 -11.01
N GLU A 46 1.42 -6.19 -10.85
CA GLU A 46 0.84 -6.97 -9.74
C GLU A 46 1.25 -6.46 -8.35
N TYR A 47 2.32 -5.65 -8.27
CA TYR A 47 2.84 -5.05 -7.04
C TYR A 47 2.18 -3.72 -6.69
N GLY A 48 1.55 -3.03 -7.65
CA GLY A 48 0.80 -1.78 -7.42
C GLY A 48 -0.22 -1.89 -6.28
N PRO A 49 -1.17 -2.84 -6.31
CA PRO A 49 -2.13 -3.02 -5.22
C PRO A 49 -1.47 -3.47 -3.91
N LYS A 50 -0.42 -4.31 -3.97
CA LYS A 50 0.34 -4.78 -2.79
C LYS A 50 0.98 -3.60 -2.06
N ALA A 51 1.69 -2.75 -2.79
CA ALA A 51 2.38 -1.58 -2.26
C ALA A 51 1.41 -0.54 -1.69
N ALA A 52 0.30 -0.28 -2.37
CA ALA A 52 -0.71 0.66 -1.87
C ALA A 52 -1.35 0.18 -0.57
N PHE A 53 -1.63 -1.13 -0.46
CA PHE A 53 -2.10 -1.72 0.78
C PHE A 53 -1.04 -1.63 1.90
N ALA A 54 0.22 -1.92 1.59
CA ALA A 54 1.31 -1.83 2.57
C ALA A 54 1.45 -0.41 3.15
N ILE A 55 1.35 0.63 2.31
CA ILE A 55 1.33 2.03 2.76
C ILE A 55 0.19 2.27 3.77
N ALA A 56 -1.03 1.87 3.42
CA ALA A 56 -2.19 2.05 4.29
C ALA A 56 -2.05 1.28 5.61
N TRP A 57 -1.52 0.05 5.54
CA TRP A 57 -1.26 -0.79 6.71
C TRP A 57 -0.21 -0.17 7.64
N ILE A 58 0.88 0.38 7.09
CA ILE A 58 1.92 1.05 7.88
C ILE A 58 1.34 2.28 8.60
N LEU A 59 0.53 3.08 7.91
CA LEU A 59 -0.12 4.24 8.50
C LEU A 59 -1.03 3.85 9.68
N ASP A 60 -1.80 2.76 9.53
CA ASP A 60 -2.71 2.25 10.55
C ASP A 60 -1.98 1.62 11.74
N HIS A 61 -1.12 0.64 11.45
CA HIS A 61 -0.60 -0.25 12.47
C HIS A 61 0.72 0.20 13.08
N VAL A 62 1.52 0.97 12.34
CA VAL A 62 2.84 1.42 12.79
C VAL A 62 2.78 2.88 13.22
N LYS A 63 2.32 3.77 12.34
CA LYS A 63 2.23 5.20 12.65
C LYS A 63 1.01 5.57 13.49
N LYS A 64 0.02 4.69 13.61
CA LYS A 64 -1.25 4.93 14.33
C LYS A 64 -1.97 6.20 13.84
N ASN A 65 -1.75 6.56 12.58
CA ASN A 65 -2.36 7.71 11.95
C ASN A 65 -3.62 7.24 11.22
N TYR A 66 -4.69 7.04 11.99
CA TYR A 66 -5.93 6.44 11.51
C TYR A 66 -6.62 7.27 10.42
N SER A 67 -6.49 8.60 10.46
CA SER A 67 -7.04 9.49 9.43
C SER A 67 -6.38 9.22 8.07
N GLU A 68 -5.05 9.31 8.00
CA GLU A 68 -4.32 9.04 6.77
C GLU A 68 -4.43 7.58 6.33
N ALA A 69 -4.44 6.64 7.28
CA ALA A 69 -4.61 5.22 6.99
C ALA A 69 -5.94 4.93 6.30
N ARG A 70 -7.04 5.49 6.82
CA ARG A 70 -8.36 5.33 6.21
C ARG A 70 -8.40 5.88 4.80
N GLU A 71 -7.85 7.08 4.58
CA GLU A 71 -7.76 7.65 3.23
C GLU A 71 -6.92 6.77 2.30
N ALA A 72 -5.79 6.25 2.77
CA ALA A 72 -4.94 5.35 2.00
C ALA A 72 -5.67 4.05 1.65
N TYR A 73 -6.40 3.43 2.58
CA TYR A 73 -7.23 2.26 2.29
C TYR A 73 -8.32 2.55 1.25
N LEU A 74 -9.01 3.69 1.33
CA LEU A 74 -10.01 4.07 0.33
C LEU A 74 -9.39 4.30 -1.06
N LYS A 75 -8.15 4.79 -1.12
CA LYS A 75 -7.40 4.88 -2.38
C LYS A 75 -7.11 3.49 -2.95
N VAL A 76 -6.81 2.48 -2.14
CA VAL A 76 -6.65 1.09 -2.61
C VAL A 76 -7.95 0.58 -3.23
N VAL A 77 -9.08 0.75 -2.55
CA VAL A 77 -10.41 0.32 -3.04
C VAL A 77 -10.75 0.98 -4.38
N THR A 78 -10.44 2.28 -4.50
CA THR A 78 -10.77 3.06 -5.70
C THR A 78 -9.83 2.77 -6.87
N ARG A 79 -8.53 2.64 -6.61
CA ARG A 79 -7.49 2.48 -7.64
C ARG A 79 -7.31 1.03 -8.09
N TYR A 80 -7.59 0.07 -7.22
CA TYR A 80 -7.39 -1.36 -7.47
C TYR A 80 -8.64 -2.20 -7.18
N PRO A 81 -9.79 -1.87 -7.81
CA PRO A 81 -11.05 -2.58 -7.53
C PRO A 81 -10.94 -4.05 -7.96
N ASN A 82 -11.71 -4.94 -7.33
CA ASN A 82 -11.72 -6.40 -7.60
C ASN A 82 -10.39 -7.10 -7.29
N THR A 83 -9.58 -6.55 -6.38
CA THR A 83 -8.39 -7.22 -5.84
C THR A 83 -8.65 -7.63 -4.39
N THR A 84 -7.94 -8.67 -3.92
CA THR A 84 -7.97 -9.07 -2.50
C THR A 84 -7.56 -7.91 -1.57
N TYR A 85 -6.67 -7.03 -2.06
CA TYR A 85 -6.24 -5.82 -1.35
C TYR A 85 -7.33 -4.77 -1.25
N SER A 86 -8.18 -4.61 -2.26
CA SER A 86 -9.37 -3.76 -2.18
C SER A 86 -10.33 -4.27 -1.11
N ASP A 87 -10.66 -5.56 -1.11
CA ASP A 87 -11.59 -6.14 -0.12
C ASP A 87 -11.05 -6.01 1.31
N ALA A 88 -9.74 -6.24 1.49
CA ALA A 88 -9.08 -6.05 2.78
C ALA A 88 -9.07 -4.57 3.22
N SER A 89 -8.80 -3.65 2.29
CA SER A 89 -8.78 -2.22 2.54
C SER A 89 -10.15 -1.68 2.92
N GLU A 90 -11.21 -2.13 2.25
CA GLU A 90 -12.58 -1.73 2.58
C GLU A 90 -12.93 -2.13 4.01
N LYS A 91 -12.61 -3.37 4.42
CA LYS A 91 -12.83 -3.85 5.78
C LYS A 91 -12.04 -3.02 6.81
N ALA A 92 -10.79 -2.69 6.51
CA ALA A 92 -9.94 -1.88 7.39
C ALA A 92 -10.47 -0.43 7.52
N ALA A 93 -10.84 0.22 6.42
CA ALA A 93 -11.43 1.56 6.44
C ALA A 93 -12.73 1.61 7.25
N ARG A 94 -13.61 0.60 7.10
CA ARG A 94 -14.85 0.47 7.89
C ARG A 94 -14.57 0.23 9.38
N ARG A 95 -13.50 -0.49 9.74
CA ARG A 95 -13.08 -0.64 11.14
C ARG A 95 -12.70 0.71 11.74
N ILE A 96 -11.81 1.45 11.07
CA ILE A 96 -11.34 2.77 11.54
C ILE A 96 -12.52 3.73 11.73
N GLU A 97 -13.45 3.79 10.78
CA GLU A 97 -14.64 4.66 10.88
C GLU A 97 -15.47 4.38 12.13
N ARG A 98 -15.75 3.10 12.39
CA ARG A 98 -16.57 2.68 13.54
C ARG A 98 -15.90 3.00 14.87
N GLU A 99 -14.58 2.78 14.95
CA GLU A 99 -13.79 3.10 16.14
C GLU A 99 -13.75 4.60 16.39
N SER A 100 -13.64 5.42 15.34
CA SER A 100 -13.68 6.89 15.44
C SER A 100 -15.05 7.44 15.85
N SER A 101 -16.14 6.79 15.42
CA SER A 101 -17.52 7.20 15.77
C SER A 101 -17.96 6.76 17.17
N SER A 102 -17.17 5.92 17.84
CA SER A 102 -17.45 5.38 19.18
C SER A 102 -16.71 6.12 20.30
N GLN A 103 -15.93 7.14 19.98
CA GLN A 103 -15.29 8.06 20.93
C GLN A 103 -16.00 9.41 20.94
#